data_AF-A0A0N8VSA2-F1
#
_entry.id   AF-A0A0N8VSA2-F1
#
_cell.length_a   1.000
_cell.length_b   1.000
_cell.length_c   1.000
_cell.angle_alpha   90.00
_cell.angle_beta   90.00
_cell.angle_gamma   90.00
#
_symmetry.space_group_name_H-M   'P 1'
#
loop_
_entity.id
_entity.type
_entity.pdbx_description
1 polymer ?
#
loop_
_entity_poly.entity_id
_entity_poly.type
_entity_poly.pdbx_seq_one_letter_code
_entity_poly.pdbx_strand_id
1 'polypeptide(L)'
;METMMLGVYKIPEITINSGIDWLGICGIVLTALIVVLGTWTTIKNFKNTTLSQEAVAEATSNRQFVHIKAENVAKNRQEWINGLRSEISNFISACFDVRSVYLNQSRPTGLVPELFEDFVTVENLERELKSKLIAAQGEARRCLSLIELYINPEEQASIDLVKTAQEIFHRAGDTSFNLTWECDDLVKIAQGILKCEWERVKQMV
;
A
#
# COMPACT_ATOMS: atom_id res chain seq x y z
N MET A 1 -26.74 12.64 123.01
CA MET A 1 -26.77 11.71 121.87
C MET A 1 -25.87 12.31 120.81
N GLU A 2 -24.61 11.88 120.78
CA GLU A 2 -23.65 12.22 119.74
C GLU A 2 -23.76 11.18 118.63
N THR A 3 -24.04 11.61 117.41
CA THR A 3 -23.92 10.78 116.21
C THR A 3 -22.78 11.31 115.36
N MET A 4 -21.74 10.48 115.28
CA MET A 4 -20.53 10.57 114.48
C MET A 4 -20.74 11.15 113.07
N MET A 5 -19.94 12.16 112.73
CA MET A 5 -19.61 12.47 111.34
C MET A 5 -18.57 11.45 110.84
N LEU A 6 -18.96 10.67 109.83
CA LEU A 6 -18.08 9.81 109.04
C LEU A 6 -17.34 10.66 108.00
N GLY A 7 -16.09 11.02 108.29
CA GLY A 7 -15.17 11.58 107.30
C GLY A 7 -14.59 10.47 106.43
N VAL A 8 -14.98 10.41 105.16
CA VAL A 8 -14.35 9.53 104.16
C VAL A 8 -12.99 10.13 103.80
N TYR A 9 -11.94 9.63 104.47
CA TYR A 9 -10.55 10.03 104.24
C TYR A 9 -9.84 8.98 103.39
N LYS A 10 -10.10 8.97 102.08
CA LYS A 10 -9.12 8.44 101.12
C LYS A 10 -9.41 8.99 99.73
N ILE A 11 -8.58 9.92 99.29
CA ILE A 11 -8.51 10.33 97.90
C ILE A 11 -8.00 9.12 97.11
N PRO A 12 -8.69 8.67 96.04
CA PRO A 12 -8.26 7.51 95.29
C PRO A 12 -6.93 7.85 94.59
N GLU A 13 -5.91 7.08 94.93
CA GLU A 13 -4.61 7.12 94.27
C GLU A 13 -4.82 6.51 92.87
N ILE A 14 -4.99 7.37 91.87
CA ILE A 14 -5.05 6.95 90.46
C ILE A 14 -3.64 6.49 90.11
N THR A 15 -3.37 5.22 90.32
CA THR A 15 -2.20 4.57 89.76
C THR A 15 -2.40 4.53 88.26
N ILE A 16 -1.92 5.57 87.57
CA ILE A 16 -1.73 5.53 86.13
C ILE A 16 -0.62 4.51 85.92
N ASN A 17 -1.02 3.25 85.80
CA ASN A 17 -0.15 2.19 85.35
C ASN A 17 0.12 2.50 83.88
N SER A 18 1.11 3.35 83.60
CA SER A 18 1.71 3.50 82.28
C SER A 18 2.56 2.26 81.96
N GLY A 19 2.04 1.08 82.30
CA GLY A 19 2.52 -0.18 81.79
C GLY A 19 2.38 -0.07 80.29
N ILE A 20 3.49 -0.18 79.59
CA ILE A 20 3.56 -0.17 78.14
C ILE A 20 2.46 -1.12 77.63
N ASP A 21 1.49 -0.59 76.87
CA ASP A 21 0.42 -1.38 76.27
C ASP A 21 1.01 -2.22 75.13
N TRP A 22 1.60 -3.34 75.53
CA TRP A 22 2.25 -4.28 74.64
C TRP A 22 1.30 -4.85 73.59
N LEU A 23 -0.01 -4.96 73.91
CA LEU A 23 -1.03 -5.40 72.96
C LEU A 23 -1.26 -4.35 71.88
N GLY A 24 -1.41 -3.07 72.26
CA GLY A 24 -1.52 -1.96 71.32
C GLY A 24 -0.29 -1.82 70.41
N ILE A 25 0.92 -1.93 70.98
CA ILE A 25 2.18 -1.89 70.21
C ILE A 25 2.28 -3.09 69.25
N CYS A 26 1.96 -4.30 69.69
CA CYS A 26 1.94 -5.48 68.83
C CYS A 26 0.93 -5.33 67.67
N GLY A 27 -0.25 -4.75 67.92
CA GLY A 27 -1.24 -4.48 66.87
C GLY A 27 -0.73 -3.50 65.80
N ILE A 28 0.00 -2.45 66.22
CA ILE A 28 0.62 -1.47 65.30
C ILE A 28 1.75 -2.11 64.50
N VAL A 29 2.60 -2.91 65.15
CA VAL A 29 3.69 -3.63 64.46
C VAL A 29 3.13 -4.64 63.45
N LEU A 30 2.07 -5.36 63.80
CA LEU A 30 1.41 -6.32 62.92
C LEU A 30 0.77 -5.64 61.71
N THR A 31 0.05 -4.53 61.91
CA THR A 31 -0.54 -3.75 60.81
C THR A 31 0.54 -3.15 59.90
N ALA A 32 1.62 -2.60 60.46
CA ALA A 32 2.77 -2.15 59.68
C ALA A 32 3.38 -3.27 58.83
N LEU A 33 3.54 -4.46 59.41
CA LEU A 33 4.00 -5.66 58.68
C LEU A 33 3.08 -6.04 57.52
N ILE A 34 1.76 -6.05 57.75
CA ILE A 34 0.77 -6.37 56.71
C ILE A 34 0.85 -5.35 55.57
N VAL A 35 0.96 -4.05 55.87
CA VAL A 35 1.08 -2.99 54.85
C VAL A 35 2.38 -3.14 54.05
N VAL A 36 3.51 -3.41 54.72
CA VAL A 36 4.80 -3.62 54.04
C VAL A 36 4.75 -4.84 53.13
N LEU A 37 4.21 -5.97 53.60
CA LEU A 37 4.05 -7.18 52.80
C LEU A 37 3.11 -6.95 51.61
N GLY A 38 1.98 -6.27 51.82
CA GLY A 38 1.04 -5.92 50.75
C GLY A 38 1.69 -5.02 49.70
N THR A 39 2.44 -4.00 50.12
CA THR A 39 3.17 -3.09 49.23
C THR A 39 4.24 -3.82 48.44
N TRP A 40 5.02 -4.70 49.09
CA TRP A 40 6.04 -5.50 48.43
C TRP A 40 5.45 -6.44 47.37
N THR A 41 4.34 -7.10 47.70
CA THR A 41 3.63 -7.99 46.77
C THR A 41 3.08 -7.21 45.57
N THR A 42 2.54 -6.01 45.83
CA THR A 42 2.02 -5.10 44.80
C THR A 42 3.13 -4.67 43.83
N ILE A 43 4.28 -4.22 44.34
CA ILE A 43 5.43 -3.82 43.51
C ILE A 43 5.91 -4.98 42.64
N LYS A 44 6.00 -6.19 43.21
CA LYS A 44 6.42 -7.39 42.47
C LYS A 44 5.46 -7.71 41.33
N ASN A 45 4.15 -7.65 41.57
CA ASN A 45 3.13 -7.91 40.57
C ASN A 45 3.10 -6.83 39.48
N PHE A 46 3.27 -5.55 39.85
CA PHE A 46 3.39 -4.46 38.89
C PHE A 46 4.60 -4.65 37.97
N LYS A 47 5.78 -4.95 38.52
CA LYS A 47 6.99 -5.19 37.72
C LYS A 47 6.80 -6.32 36.71
N ASN A 48 6.22 -7.44 37.14
CA ASN A 48 5.92 -8.56 36.25
C ASN A 48 4.90 -8.18 35.16
N THR A 49 3.90 -7.36 35.50
CA THR A 49 2.89 -6.88 34.56
C THR A 49 3.49 -5.93 33.53
N THR A 50 4.35 -4.99 33.94
CA THR A 50 5.03 -4.06 33.03
C THR A 50 5.90 -4.82 32.01
N LEU A 51 6.70 -5.79 32.47
CA LEU A 51 7.52 -6.62 31.57
C LEU A 51 6.66 -7.43 30.60
N SER A 52 5.55 -7.98 31.06
CA SER A 52 4.61 -8.70 30.18
C SER A 52 3.95 -7.77 29.15
N GLN A 53 3.59 -6.55 29.54
CA GLN A 53 2.98 -5.57 28.63
C GLN A 53 3.99 -5.07 27.60
N GLU A 54 5.24 -4.88 27.98
CA GLU A 54 6.33 -4.52 27.08
C GLU A 54 6.55 -5.60 26.01
N ALA A 55 6.66 -6.87 26.41
CA ALA A 55 6.81 -7.99 25.48
C ALA A 55 5.60 -8.14 24.53
N VAL A 56 4.38 -7.94 25.04
CA VAL A 56 3.16 -7.96 24.21
C VAL A 56 3.11 -6.76 23.26
N ALA A 57 3.49 -5.57 23.71
CA ALA A 57 3.54 -4.37 22.88
C ALA A 57 4.58 -4.53 21.77
N GLU A 58 5.76 -5.07 22.07
CA GLU A 58 6.80 -5.35 21.08
C GLU A 58 6.34 -6.39 20.05
N ALA A 59 5.77 -7.51 20.49
CA ALA A 59 5.24 -8.53 19.59
C ALA A 59 4.08 -7.99 18.71
N THR A 60 3.24 -7.13 19.26
CA THR A 60 2.12 -6.51 18.52
C THR A 60 2.63 -5.49 17.51
N SER A 61 3.58 -4.64 17.90
CA SER A 61 4.23 -3.67 17.02
C SER A 61 4.93 -4.36 15.85
N ASN A 62 5.67 -5.45 16.11
CA ASN A 62 6.37 -6.17 15.07
C ASN A 62 5.39 -6.86 14.09
N ARG A 63 4.28 -7.42 14.61
CA ARG A 63 3.20 -7.95 13.76
C ARG A 63 2.54 -6.88 12.91
N GLN A 64 2.24 -5.71 13.49
CA GLN A 64 1.67 -4.57 12.76
C GLN A 64 2.63 -4.07 11.68
N PHE A 65 3.93 -3.97 11.99
CA PHE A 65 4.94 -3.57 11.03
C PHE A 65 5.02 -4.52 9.84
N VAL A 66 5.04 -5.83 10.09
CA VAL A 66 5.03 -6.86 9.04
C VAL A 66 3.76 -6.76 8.19
N HIS A 67 2.60 -6.55 8.82
CA HIS A 67 1.32 -6.39 8.15
C HIS A 67 1.30 -5.16 7.23
N ILE A 68 1.68 -3.99 7.76
CA ILE A 68 1.74 -2.73 7.00
C ILE A 68 2.70 -2.86 5.82
N LYS A 69 3.84 -3.53 6.00
CA LYS A 69 4.79 -3.78 4.91
C LYS A 69 4.15 -4.66 3.82
N ALA A 70 3.46 -5.73 4.19
CA ALA A 70 2.78 -6.61 3.24
C ALA A 70 1.67 -5.88 2.48
N GLU A 71 0.84 -5.10 3.17
CA GLU A 71 -0.22 -4.27 2.56
C GLU A 71 0.35 -3.25 1.58
N ASN A 72 1.43 -2.55 1.94
CA ASN A 72 2.07 -1.58 1.05
C ASN A 72 2.65 -2.24 -0.21
N VAL A 73 3.26 -3.43 -0.06
CA VAL A 73 3.77 -4.18 -1.22
C VAL A 73 2.62 -4.64 -2.11
N ALA A 74 1.55 -5.17 -1.54
CA ALA A 74 0.37 -5.60 -2.28
C ALA A 74 -0.27 -4.42 -3.04
N LYS A 75 -0.40 -3.26 -2.40
CA LYS A 75 -0.92 -2.04 -3.02
C LYS A 75 -0.04 -1.58 -4.19
N ASN A 76 1.27 -1.47 -3.99
CA ASN A 76 2.20 -1.08 -5.05
C ASN A 76 2.15 -2.05 -6.25
N ARG A 77 2.01 -3.36 -5.99
CA ARG A 77 1.84 -4.35 -7.06
C ARG A 77 0.49 -4.23 -7.77
N GLN A 78 -0.60 -3.92 -7.07
CA GLN A 78 -1.88 -3.65 -7.73
C GLN A 78 -1.83 -2.39 -8.61
N GLU A 79 -1.17 -1.33 -8.14
CA GLU A 79 -0.93 -0.11 -8.93
C GLU A 79 -0.10 -0.43 -10.19
N TRP A 80 0.95 -1.24 -10.05
CA TRP A 80 1.75 -1.73 -11.16
C TRP A 80 0.91 -2.53 -12.19
N ILE A 81 0.10 -3.48 -11.73
CA ILE A 81 -0.83 -4.27 -12.57
C ILE A 81 -1.75 -3.33 -13.36
N ASN A 82 -2.33 -2.33 -12.71
CA ASN A 82 -3.25 -1.39 -13.34
C ASN A 82 -2.54 -0.46 -14.33
N GLY A 83 -1.32 -0.01 -13.99
CA GLY A 83 -0.47 0.77 -14.87
C GLY A 83 -0.16 0.02 -16.17
N LEU A 84 0.30 -1.23 -16.07
CA LEU A 84 0.61 -2.05 -17.24
C LEU A 84 -0.64 -2.29 -18.12
N ARG A 85 -1.81 -2.54 -17.52
CA ARG A 85 -3.07 -2.67 -18.29
C ARG A 85 -3.41 -1.40 -19.06
N SER A 86 -3.26 -0.24 -18.42
CA SER A 86 -3.53 1.06 -19.04
C SER A 86 -2.59 1.30 -20.22
N GLU A 87 -1.29 1.09 -20.04
CA GLU A 87 -0.31 1.34 -21.11
C GLU A 87 -0.48 0.38 -22.29
N ILE A 88 -0.84 -0.88 -22.07
CA ILE A 88 -1.15 -1.82 -23.17
C ILE A 88 -2.39 -1.37 -23.94
N SER A 89 -3.44 -0.94 -23.24
CA SER A 89 -4.65 -0.42 -23.90
C SER A 89 -4.35 0.83 -24.73
N ASN A 90 -3.59 1.76 -24.16
CA ASN A 90 -3.19 2.99 -24.84
C ASN A 90 -2.30 2.70 -26.05
N PHE A 91 -1.36 1.76 -25.91
CA PHE A 91 -0.50 1.30 -27.00
C PHE A 91 -1.32 0.74 -28.18
N ILE A 92 -2.28 -0.14 -27.89
CA ILE A 92 -3.15 -0.73 -28.91
C ILE A 92 -3.94 0.38 -29.63
N SER A 93 -4.55 1.31 -28.87
CA SER A 93 -5.28 2.45 -29.44
C SER A 93 -4.40 3.28 -30.37
N ALA A 94 -3.20 3.65 -29.92
CA ALA A 94 -2.27 4.46 -30.69
C ALA A 94 -1.82 3.75 -31.98
N CYS A 95 -1.67 2.42 -31.97
CA CYS A 95 -1.37 1.65 -33.18
C CYS A 95 -2.54 1.67 -34.19
N PHE A 96 -3.78 1.65 -33.71
CA PHE A 96 -4.96 1.85 -34.58
C PHE A 96 -5.06 3.27 -35.12
N ASP A 97 -4.62 4.28 -34.37
CA ASP A 97 -4.54 5.65 -34.87
C ASP A 97 -3.49 5.76 -36.00
N VAL A 98 -2.32 5.13 -35.83
CA VAL A 98 -1.32 5.02 -36.91
C VAL A 98 -1.93 4.36 -38.16
N ARG A 99 -2.60 3.21 -37.99
CA ARG A 99 -3.30 2.50 -39.08
C ARG A 99 -4.32 3.41 -39.79
N SER A 100 -5.12 4.14 -39.01
CA SER A 100 -6.15 5.05 -39.52
C SER A 100 -5.55 6.14 -40.41
N VAL A 101 -4.45 6.76 -39.99
CA VAL A 101 -3.77 7.80 -40.79
C VAL A 101 -3.21 7.22 -42.09
N TYR A 102 -2.59 6.04 -42.07
CA TYR A 102 -2.09 5.36 -43.28
C TYR A 102 -3.20 5.02 -44.29
N LEU A 103 -4.35 4.54 -43.79
CA LEU A 103 -5.51 4.26 -44.63
C LEU A 103 -6.09 5.52 -45.25
N ASN A 104 -6.10 6.63 -44.52
CA ASN A 104 -6.58 7.92 -45.03
C ASN A 104 -5.62 8.53 -46.06
N GLN A 105 -4.30 8.33 -45.92
CA GLN A 105 -3.31 8.75 -46.91
C GLN A 105 -3.47 8.00 -48.25
N SER A 106 -3.92 6.76 -48.21
CA SER A 106 -4.05 5.90 -49.40
C SER A 106 -5.36 6.14 -50.19
N ARG A 107 -6.25 7.02 -49.70
CA ARG A 107 -7.51 7.32 -50.38
C ARG A 107 -7.29 8.38 -51.47
N PRO A 108 -7.76 8.16 -52.71
CA PRO A 108 -7.70 9.21 -53.73
C PRO A 108 -8.53 10.40 -53.25
N THR A 109 -7.91 11.56 -53.19
CA THR A 109 -8.50 12.82 -52.71
C THR A 109 -9.62 13.34 -53.62
N GLY A 110 -9.78 12.77 -54.82
CA GLY A 110 -10.76 13.23 -55.81
C GLY A 110 -10.45 14.62 -56.40
N LEU A 111 -9.34 15.23 -55.97
CA LEU A 111 -8.86 16.53 -56.44
C LEU A 111 -8.11 16.33 -57.76
N VAL A 112 -8.43 17.16 -58.76
CA VAL A 112 -7.76 17.17 -60.06
C VAL A 112 -6.66 18.24 -59.97
N PRO A 113 -5.35 17.91 -60.01
CA PRO A 113 -4.27 18.87 -59.78
C PRO A 113 -4.11 20.00 -60.82
N GLU A 114 -5.09 20.19 -61.72
CA GLU A 114 -5.03 21.14 -62.83
C GLU A 114 -5.35 22.58 -62.41
N LEU A 115 -5.97 22.81 -61.25
CA LEU A 115 -6.17 24.15 -60.68
C LEU A 115 -5.14 24.47 -59.58
N PHE A 116 -4.62 25.70 -59.59
CA PHE A 116 -3.68 26.20 -58.57
C PHE A 116 -4.26 26.15 -57.14
N GLU A 117 -5.58 26.34 -56.97
CA GLU A 117 -6.27 26.21 -55.67
C GLU A 117 -6.29 24.76 -55.16
N ASP A 118 -6.35 23.77 -56.07
CA ASP A 118 -6.28 22.35 -55.72
C ASP A 118 -4.87 21.97 -55.28
N PHE A 119 -3.82 22.59 -55.85
CA PHE A 119 -2.44 22.35 -55.44
C PHE A 119 -2.18 22.76 -53.98
N VAL A 120 -2.59 23.97 -53.58
CA VAL A 120 -2.39 24.46 -52.20
C VAL A 120 -3.20 23.62 -51.19
N THR A 121 -4.41 23.19 -51.58
CA THR A 121 -5.26 22.33 -50.75
C THR A 121 -4.63 20.94 -50.56
N VAL A 122 -4.09 20.35 -51.63
CA VAL A 122 -3.38 19.06 -51.56
C VAL A 122 -2.14 19.16 -50.67
N GLU A 123 -1.32 20.19 -50.82
CA GLU A 123 -0.11 20.37 -49.99
C GLU A 123 -0.45 20.51 -48.50
N ASN A 124 -1.47 21.30 -48.18
CA ASN A 124 -1.91 21.47 -46.80
C ASN A 124 -2.44 20.17 -46.20
N LEU A 125 -3.21 19.39 -46.97
CA LEU A 125 -3.73 18.09 -46.54
C LEU A 125 -2.59 17.09 -46.30
N GLU A 126 -1.61 17.02 -47.19
CA GLU A 126 -0.44 16.17 -47.02
C GLU A 126 0.36 16.54 -45.75
N ARG A 127 0.54 17.85 -45.52
CA ARG A 127 1.22 18.36 -44.31
C ARG A 127 0.45 17.99 -43.05
N GLU A 128 -0.87 18.10 -43.06
CA GLU A 128 -1.74 17.73 -41.95
C GLU A 128 -1.68 16.22 -41.66
N LEU A 129 -1.81 15.38 -42.70
CA LEU A 129 -1.71 13.93 -42.57
C LEU A 129 -0.34 13.50 -42.02
N LYS A 130 0.73 14.13 -42.50
CA LYS A 130 2.09 13.87 -42.00
C LYS A 130 2.23 14.26 -40.52
N SER A 131 1.68 15.41 -40.13
CA SER A 131 1.68 15.83 -38.72
C SER A 131 0.90 14.87 -37.83
N LYS A 132 -0.28 14.42 -38.27
CA LYS A 132 -1.09 13.41 -37.58
C LYS A 132 -0.37 12.07 -37.46
N LEU A 133 0.32 11.64 -38.52
CA LEU A 133 1.09 10.39 -38.50
C LEU A 133 2.23 10.45 -37.48
N ILE A 134 3.00 11.54 -37.46
CA ILE A 134 4.09 11.75 -36.50
C ILE A 134 3.55 11.73 -35.07
N ALA A 135 2.42 12.41 -34.82
CA ALA A 135 1.79 12.42 -33.50
C ALA A 135 1.34 11.01 -33.06
N ALA A 136 0.66 10.27 -33.93
CA ALA A 136 0.20 8.90 -33.65
C ALA A 136 1.37 7.93 -33.40
N GLN A 137 2.44 8.01 -34.21
CA GLN A 137 3.65 7.22 -34.00
C GLN A 137 4.38 7.58 -32.70
N GLY A 138 4.45 8.88 -32.38
CA GLY A 138 5.03 9.35 -31.13
C GLY A 138 4.30 8.80 -29.91
N GLU A 139 2.97 8.78 -29.95
CA GLU A 139 2.15 8.25 -28.87
C GLU A 139 2.28 6.72 -28.73
N ALA A 140 2.29 5.99 -29.85
CA ALA A 140 2.53 4.55 -29.83
C ALA A 140 3.93 4.23 -29.26
N ARG A 141 4.96 5.01 -29.63
CA ARG A 141 6.32 4.82 -29.09
C ARG A 141 6.40 5.17 -27.60
N ARG A 142 5.68 6.20 -27.15
CA ARG A 142 5.57 6.57 -25.73
C ARG A 142 5.02 5.40 -24.91
N CYS A 143 3.89 4.83 -25.34
CA CYS A 143 3.27 3.70 -24.65
C CYS A 143 4.17 2.45 -24.66
N LEU A 144 4.80 2.14 -25.80
CA LEU A 144 5.76 1.03 -25.90
C LEU A 144 6.92 1.21 -24.90
N SER A 145 7.47 2.41 -24.80
CA SER A 145 8.58 2.70 -23.88
C SER A 145 8.15 2.55 -22.42
N LEU A 146 6.91 2.91 -22.09
CA LEU A 146 6.37 2.67 -20.75
C LEU A 146 6.16 1.19 -20.47
N ILE A 147 5.64 0.41 -21.43
CA ILE A 147 5.54 -1.05 -21.30
C ILE A 147 6.92 -1.65 -21.01
N GLU A 148 7.95 -1.24 -21.76
CA GLU A 148 9.35 -1.66 -21.53
C GLU A 148 9.85 -1.31 -20.11
N LEU A 149 9.42 -0.18 -19.54
CA LEU A 149 9.77 0.25 -18.19
C LEU A 149 8.96 -0.44 -17.08
N TYR A 150 7.73 -0.89 -17.37
CA TYR A 150 6.89 -1.58 -16.40
C TYR A 150 7.37 -3.02 -16.16
N ILE A 151 7.90 -3.70 -17.16
CA ILE A 151 8.16 -5.15 -17.09
C ILE A 151 9.61 -5.49 -16.72
N ASN A 152 9.80 -6.70 -16.19
CA ASN A 152 11.14 -7.22 -15.92
C ASN A 152 11.77 -7.78 -17.21
N PRO A 153 12.90 -7.25 -17.70
CA PRO A 153 13.53 -7.72 -18.95
C PRO A 153 14.10 -9.13 -18.87
N GLU A 154 14.23 -9.70 -17.68
CA GLU A 154 14.78 -11.05 -17.48
C GLU A 154 13.72 -12.16 -17.57
N GLU A 155 12.43 -11.82 -17.48
CA GLU A 155 11.34 -12.81 -17.54
C GLU A 155 10.97 -13.11 -19.00
N GLN A 156 10.95 -14.39 -19.40
CA GLN A 156 10.64 -14.79 -20.78
C GLN A 156 9.32 -14.22 -21.30
N ALA A 157 8.27 -14.22 -20.47
CA ALA A 157 6.97 -13.67 -20.86
C ALA A 157 7.04 -12.16 -21.15
N SER A 158 7.86 -11.42 -20.41
CA SER A 158 8.11 -9.98 -20.65
C SER A 158 8.87 -9.76 -21.96
N ILE A 159 9.87 -10.60 -22.25
CA ILE A 159 10.61 -10.55 -23.51
C ILE A 159 9.66 -10.78 -24.69
N ASP A 160 8.79 -11.79 -24.59
CA ASP A 160 7.80 -12.10 -25.61
C ASP A 160 6.81 -10.94 -25.79
N LEU A 161 6.34 -10.33 -24.69
CA LEU A 161 5.47 -9.15 -24.72
C LEU A 161 6.11 -7.98 -25.47
N VAL A 162 7.36 -7.62 -25.14
CA VAL A 162 8.07 -6.52 -25.80
C VAL A 162 8.26 -6.81 -27.26
N LYS A 163 8.69 -8.02 -27.60
CA LYS A 163 8.94 -8.41 -28.98
C LYS A 163 7.67 -8.28 -29.83
N THR A 164 6.55 -8.79 -29.34
CA THR A 164 5.25 -8.65 -30.02
C THR A 164 4.82 -7.19 -30.12
N ALA A 165 4.96 -6.40 -29.05
CA ALA A 165 4.64 -4.97 -29.08
C ALA A 165 5.51 -4.20 -30.08
N GLN A 166 6.80 -4.52 -30.15
CA GLN A 166 7.72 -3.94 -31.13
C GLN A 166 7.31 -4.31 -32.56
N GLU A 167 7.01 -5.58 -32.86
CA GLU A 167 6.53 -6.00 -34.19
C GLU A 167 5.26 -5.22 -34.59
N ILE A 168 4.29 -5.12 -33.66
CA ILE A 168 3.07 -4.34 -33.86
C ILE A 168 3.38 -2.88 -34.17
N PHE A 169 4.27 -2.25 -33.40
CA PHE A 169 4.65 -0.86 -33.60
C PHE A 169 5.24 -0.61 -35.00
N HIS A 170 6.17 -1.48 -35.44
CA HIS A 170 6.83 -1.33 -36.74
C HIS A 170 5.88 -1.58 -37.92
N ARG A 171 4.85 -2.41 -37.72
CA ARG A 171 3.91 -2.84 -38.77
C ARG A 171 2.52 -2.24 -38.64
N ALA A 172 2.29 -1.32 -37.70
CA ALA A 172 1.00 -0.69 -37.47
C ALA A 172 0.45 0.00 -38.73
N GLY A 173 1.32 0.54 -39.59
CA GLY A 173 0.94 1.16 -40.87
C GLY A 173 0.77 0.21 -42.06
N ASP A 174 1.22 -1.04 -41.94
CA ASP A 174 1.17 -2.04 -43.02
C ASP A 174 -0.25 -2.58 -43.17
N THR A 175 -0.87 -2.35 -44.34
CA THR A 175 -2.25 -2.80 -44.62
C THR A 175 -2.38 -4.31 -44.74
N SER A 176 -1.29 -5.03 -45.03
CA SER A 176 -1.26 -6.49 -45.07
C SER A 176 -1.11 -7.12 -43.68
N PHE A 177 -0.66 -6.35 -42.69
CA PHE A 177 -0.48 -6.80 -41.31
C PHE A 177 -1.83 -6.85 -40.59
N ASN A 178 -2.21 -8.00 -40.03
CA ASN A 178 -3.45 -8.14 -39.28
C ASN A 178 -3.29 -7.61 -37.85
N LEU A 179 -3.39 -6.28 -37.72
CA LEU A 179 -3.21 -5.58 -36.44
C LEU A 179 -4.13 -6.10 -35.34
N THR A 180 -5.37 -6.46 -35.68
CA THR A 180 -6.35 -6.92 -34.69
C THR A 180 -5.90 -8.22 -34.03
N TRP A 181 -5.52 -9.22 -34.82
CA TRP A 181 -5.07 -10.51 -34.27
C TRP A 181 -3.78 -10.39 -33.47
N GLU A 182 -2.85 -9.55 -33.92
CA GLU A 182 -1.57 -9.35 -33.24
C GLU A 182 -1.77 -8.61 -31.91
N CYS A 183 -2.68 -7.63 -31.86
CA CYS A 183 -3.11 -6.99 -30.62
C CYS A 183 -3.80 -7.99 -29.68
N ASP A 184 -4.62 -8.91 -30.20
CA ASP A 184 -5.24 -9.97 -29.37
C ASP A 184 -4.18 -10.90 -28.76
N ASP A 185 -3.14 -11.25 -29.52
CA ASP A 185 -2.03 -12.06 -29.04
C ASP A 185 -1.17 -11.32 -28.00
N LEU A 186 -0.91 -10.02 -28.21
CA LEU A 186 -0.28 -9.16 -27.21
C LEU A 186 -1.08 -9.17 -25.89
N VAL A 187 -2.41 -9.05 -25.96
CA VAL A 187 -3.29 -9.10 -24.79
C VAL A 187 -3.20 -10.45 -24.10
N LYS A 188 -3.14 -11.57 -24.83
CA LYS A 188 -3.00 -12.90 -24.22
C LYS A 188 -1.69 -13.03 -23.44
N ILE A 189 -0.57 -12.57 -24.00
CA ILE A 189 0.73 -12.59 -23.31
C ILE A 189 0.66 -11.73 -22.04
N ALA A 190 0.13 -10.51 -22.16
CA ALA A 190 -0.04 -9.59 -21.05
C ALA A 190 -0.92 -10.20 -19.94
N GLN A 191 -2.03 -10.83 -20.29
CA GLN A 191 -2.89 -11.52 -19.33
C GLN A 191 -2.15 -12.63 -18.57
N GLY A 192 -1.23 -13.34 -19.22
CA GLY A 192 -0.36 -14.32 -18.56
C GLY A 192 0.48 -13.68 -17.46
N ILE A 193 1.19 -12.60 -17.78
CA ILE A 193 2.01 -11.83 -16.83
C ILE A 193 1.15 -11.31 -15.67
N LEU A 194 0.03 -10.65 -15.99
CA LEU A 194 -0.87 -10.05 -15.01
C LEU A 194 -1.50 -11.09 -14.08
N LYS A 195 -1.82 -12.30 -14.58
CA LYS A 195 -2.34 -13.40 -13.75
C LYS A 195 -1.27 -13.93 -12.81
N CYS A 196 -0.05 -14.16 -13.29
CA CYS A 196 1.07 -14.58 -12.45
C CYS A 196 1.31 -13.59 -11.31
N GLU A 197 1.29 -12.30 -11.62
CA GLU A 197 1.48 -11.26 -10.62
C GLU A 197 0.29 -11.17 -9.63
N TRP A 198 -0.94 -11.31 -10.13
CA TRP A 198 -2.13 -11.35 -9.28
C TRP A 198 -2.09 -12.49 -8.26
N GLU A 199 -1.63 -13.68 -8.66
CA GLU A 199 -1.44 -14.81 -7.73
C GLU A 199 -0.38 -14.49 -6.68
N ARG A 200 0.73 -13.81 -7.04
CA ARG A 200 1.75 -13.37 -6.08
C ARG A 200 1.16 -12.38 -5.07
N VAL A 201 0.35 -11.43 -5.51
CA VAL A 201 -0.31 -10.45 -4.63
C VAL A 201 -1.27 -11.13 -3.65
N LYS A 202 -2.06 -12.12 -4.11
CA LYS A 202 -2.97 -12.87 -3.24
C LYS A 202 -2.28 -13.69 -2.15
N GLN A 203 -1.01 -14.05 -2.34
CA GLN A 203 -0.23 -14.77 -1.32
C GLN A 203 0.37 -13.84 -0.26
N MET A 204 0.35 -12.52 -0.50
CA MET A 204 0.92 -11.51 0.40
C MET A 204 -0.11 -10.93 1.38
N VAL A 205 -1.40 -11.09 1.09
CA VAL A 205 -2.54 -10.61 1.89
C VAL A 205 -3.24 -11.81 2.52
#